data_AF-K2JSN3-F1
#
_entry.id   AF-K2JSN3-F1
#
_cell.length_a   1.000
_cell.length_b   1.000
_cell.length_c   1.000
_cell.angle_alpha   90.00
_cell.angle_beta   90.00
_cell.angle_gamma   90.00
#
_symmetry.space_group_name_H-M   'P 1'
#
loop_
_entity.id
_entity.type
_entity.pdbx_description
1 polymer ?
#
loop_
_entity_poly.entity_id
_entity_poly.type
_entity_poly.pdbx_seq_one_letter_code
_entity_poly.pdbx_strand_id
1 'polypeptide(L)'
;MKHADLSPRLRPLANQAWTLLGRPRMRPRVVQRWQQQYQALSAAEQGQLRDWLTREVAAGSKVPVDKGMGLLILLASLALALALLGLSPVQQGGLFLGVALPALAVILFGTLDYRHRAGRRQKQLPLLLPRGDQRTG
;
A
#
# COMPACT_ATOMS: atom_id res chain seq x y z
N MET A 1 -10.28 4.02 1.31
CA MET A 1 -11.73 3.77 1.55
C MET A 1 -11.96 3.74 3.06
N LYS A 2 -13.16 4.07 3.54
CA LYS A 2 -13.42 4.37 4.96
C LYS A 2 -13.34 3.11 5.83
N HIS A 3 -12.65 3.19 6.96
CA HIS A 3 -12.61 2.20 8.07
C HIS A 3 -13.97 1.94 8.75
N ALA A 4 -15.08 2.22 8.07
CA ALA A 4 -16.42 2.31 8.65
C ALA A 4 -17.05 0.94 8.92
N ASP A 5 -16.71 -0.08 8.14
CA ASP A 5 -17.37 -1.40 8.21
C ASP A 5 -16.79 -2.33 9.28
N LEU A 6 -15.67 -1.96 9.91
CA LEU A 6 -15.03 -2.77 10.93
C LEU A 6 -15.36 -2.25 12.32
N SER A 7 -15.86 -3.15 13.19
CA SER A 7 -16.17 -2.86 14.58
C SER A 7 -15.00 -2.14 15.27
N PRO A 8 -15.25 -1.08 16.08
CA PRO A 8 -14.19 -0.29 16.72
C PRO A 8 -13.20 -1.14 17.52
N ARG A 9 -13.65 -2.27 18.09
CA ARG A 9 -12.82 -3.22 18.84
C ARG A 9 -11.82 -3.97 17.97
N LEU A 10 -12.12 -4.19 16.70
CA LEU A 10 -11.27 -4.93 15.75
C LEU A 10 -10.28 -4.02 15.03
N ARG A 11 -10.52 -2.70 14.99
CA ARG A 11 -9.63 -1.72 14.31
C ARG A 11 -8.17 -1.76 14.77
N PRO A 12 -7.84 -1.87 16.07
CA PRO A 12 -6.45 -1.93 16.51
C PRO A 12 -5.74 -3.17 15.94
N LEU A 13 -6.41 -4.33 15.97
CA LEU A 13 -5.87 -5.58 15.47
C LEU A 13 -5.76 -5.58 13.93
N ALA A 14 -6.73 -4.97 13.25
CA ALA A 14 -6.72 -4.76 11.81
C ALA A 14 -5.58 -3.84 11.36
N ASN A 15 -5.33 -2.74 12.07
CA ASN A 15 -4.23 -1.83 11.79
C ASN A 15 -2.87 -2.50 12.00
N GLN A 16 -2.74 -3.33 13.03
CA GLN A 16 -1.54 -4.14 13.25
C GLN A 16 -1.32 -5.14 12.10
N ALA A 17 -2.36 -5.86 11.69
CA ALA A 17 -2.32 -6.77 10.55
C ALA A 17 -1.90 -6.04 9.26
N TRP A 18 -2.53 -4.90 8.98
CA TRP A 18 -2.25 -4.08 7.80
C TRP A 18 -0.81 -3.57 7.75
N THR A 19 -0.28 -3.21 8.92
CA THR A 19 1.11 -2.80 9.08
C THR A 19 2.05 -3.98 8.82
N LEU A 20 1.74 -5.17 9.35
CA LEU A 20 2.55 -6.38 9.15
C LEU A 20 2.59 -6.81 7.68
N LEU A 21 1.46 -6.77 6.99
CA LEU A 21 1.34 -7.08 5.56
C LEU A 21 2.11 -6.09 4.67
N GLY A 22 2.33 -4.86 5.14
CA GLY A 22 3.12 -3.86 4.43
C GLY A 22 4.63 -4.01 4.60
N ARG A 23 5.10 -4.85 5.53
CA ARG A 23 6.52 -4.96 5.86
C ARG A 23 7.28 -5.84 4.85
N PRO A 24 8.53 -5.49 4.52
CA PRO A 24 9.37 -6.31 3.66
C PRO A 24 9.68 -7.68 4.29
N ARG A 25 9.78 -7.75 5.62
CA ARG A 25 10.04 -9.00 6.36
C ARG A 25 9.10 -9.10 7.57
N MET A 26 8.30 -10.14 7.62
CA MET A 26 7.48 -10.46 8.78
C MET A 26 8.33 -11.13 9.86
N ARG A 27 8.33 -10.57 11.06
CA ARG A 27 9.03 -11.18 12.20
C ARG A 27 8.16 -12.31 12.78
N PRO A 28 8.64 -13.57 12.85
CA PRO A 28 7.82 -14.70 13.29
C PRO A 28 7.14 -14.48 14.63
N ARG A 29 7.86 -13.93 15.62
CA ARG A 29 7.31 -13.62 16.96
C ARG A 29 6.12 -12.65 16.91
N VAL A 30 6.16 -11.66 16.02
CA VAL A 30 5.08 -10.66 15.92
C VAL A 30 3.87 -11.25 15.19
N VAL A 31 4.10 -12.08 14.18
CA VAL A 31 3.02 -12.83 13.50
C VAL A 31 2.36 -13.80 14.47
N GLN A 32 3.12 -14.58 15.24
CA GLN A 32 2.59 -15.49 16.25
C GLN A 32 1.77 -14.76 17.31
N ARG A 33 2.28 -13.64 17.84
CA ARG A 33 1.53 -12.83 18.82
C ARG A 33 0.22 -12.29 18.25
N TRP A 34 0.25 -11.83 16.99
CA TRP A 34 -0.96 -11.38 16.31
C TRP A 34 -1.95 -12.53 16.07
N GLN A 35 -1.47 -13.71 15.67
CA GLN A 35 -2.29 -14.90 15.47
C GLN A 35 -2.94 -15.40 16.76
N GLN A 36 -2.24 -15.32 17.91
CA GLN A 36 -2.83 -15.61 19.22
C GLN A 36 -3.98 -14.67 19.55
N GLN A 37 -3.82 -13.36 19.29
CA GLN A 37 -4.89 -12.38 19.48
C GLN A 37 -6.06 -12.60 18.52
N TYR A 38 -5.78 -13.00 17.29
CA TYR A 38 -6.79 -13.36 16.29
C TYR A 38 -7.59 -14.60 16.70
N GLN A 39 -6.93 -15.64 17.20
CA GLN A 39 -7.58 -16.87 17.66
C GLN A 39 -8.40 -16.66 18.95
N ALA A 40 -8.07 -15.65 19.75
CA ALA A 40 -8.84 -15.26 20.93
C ALA A 40 -10.17 -14.54 20.58
N LEU A 41 -10.36 -14.11 19.33
CA LEU A 41 -11.62 -13.51 18.87
C LEU A 41 -12.69 -14.58 18.65
N SER A 42 -13.97 -14.17 18.70
CA SER A 42 -15.08 -15.04 18.30
C SER A 42 -15.02 -15.38 16.80
N ALA A 43 -15.62 -16.50 16.39
CA ALA A 43 -15.65 -16.91 14.98
C ALA A 43 -16.24 -15.83 14.05
N ALA A 44 -17.26 -15.10 14.52
CA ALA A 44 -17.87 -14.00 13.79
C ALA A 44 -16.91 -12.82 13.61
N GLU A 45 -16.16 -12.44 14.64
CA GLU A 45 -15.16 -11.38 14.59
C GLU A 45 -13.95 -11.76 13.73
N GLN A 46 -13.52 -13.02 13.79
CA GLN A 46 -12.49 -13.57 12.91
C GLN A 46 -12.91 -13.45 11.44
N GLY A 47 -14.15 -13.85 11.11
CA GLY A 47 -14.73 -13.70 9.78
C GLY A 47 -14.76 -12.24 9.31
N GLN A 48 -15.27 -11.32 10.14
CA GLN A 48 -15.29 -9.89 9.82
C GLN A 48 -13.90 -9.33 9.54
N LEU A 49 -12.91 -9.67 10.38
CA LEU A 49 -11.54 -9.19 10.22
C LEU A 49 -10.88 -9.77 8.95
N ARG A 50 -11.09 -11.07 8.69
CA ARG A 50 -10.60 -11.75 7.48
C ARG A 50 -11.18 -11.13 6.22
N ASP A 51 -12.48 -10.94 6.17
CA ASP A 51 -13.16 -10.37 5.00
C ASP A 51 -12.77 -8.92 4.77
N TRP A 52 -12.60 -8.15 5.86
CA TRP A 52 -12.07 -6.80 5.77
C TRP A 52 -10.64 -6.78 5.24
N LEU A 53 -9.72 -7.60 5.79
CA LEU A 53 -8.33 -7.67 5.32
C LEU A 53 -8.25 -8.12 3.86
N THR A 54 -9.04 -9.11 3.46
CA THR A 54 -9.06 -9.62 2.09
C THR A 54 -9.57 -8.55 1.12
N ARG A 55 -10.66 -7.85 1.47
CA ARG A 55 -11.19 -6.74 0.68
C ARG A 55 -10.21 -5.59 0.59
N GLU A 56 -9.58 -5.18 1.69
CA GLU A 56 -8.61 -4.09 1.71
C GLU A 56 -7.33 -4.44 0.93
N VAL A 57 -6.82 -5.68 1.04
CA VAL A 57 -5.67 -6.11 0.22
C VAL A 57 -6.04 -6.12 -1.26
N ALA A 58 -7.22 -6.64 -1.62
CA ALA A 58 -7.71 -6.62 -3.00
C ALA A 58 -7.93 -5.18 -3.50
N ALA A 59 -8.49 -4.30 -2.68
CA ALA A 59 -8.67 -2.89 -3.00
C ALA A 59 -7.31 -2.18 -3.14
N GLY A 60 -6.37 -2.38 -2.22
CA GLY A 60 -5.02 -1.82 -2.26
C GLY A 60 -4.19 -2.30 -3.47
N SER A 61 -4.44 -3.50 -3.97
CA SER A 61 -3.88 -3.97 -5.26
C SER A 61 -4.55 -3.34 -6.49
N LYS A 62 -5.81 -2.92 -6.35
CA LYS A 62 -6.63 -2.34 -7.42
C LYS A 62 -6.64 -0.81 -7.40
N VAL A 63 -6.16 -0.16 -6.34
CA VAL A 63 -6.14 1.31 -6.24
C VAL A 63 -5.08 1.83 -7.22
N PRO A 64 -5.49 2.50 -8.33
CA PRO A 64 -4.55 3.22 -9.17
C PRO A 64 -3.88 4.31 -8.33
N VAL A 65 -2.63 4.64 -8.70
CA VAL A 65 -1.76 5.64 -8.08
C VAL A 65 -2.57 6.74 -7.38
N ASP A 66 -2.39 6.85 -6.06
CA ASP A 66 -3.20 7.68 -5.16
C ASP A 66 -3.35 9.12 -5.68
N LYS A 67 -4.50 9.77 -5.48
CA LYS A 67 -4.80 11.10 -6.07
C LYS A 67 -3.73 12.16 -5.73
N GLY A 68 -3.14 12.10 -4.55
CA GLY A 68 -2.04 12.99 -4.14
C GLY A 68 -0.74 12.74 -4.91
N MET A 69 -0.49 11.51 -5.31
CA MET A 69 0.63 11.14 -6.16
C MET A 69 0.34 11.54 -7.62
N GLY A 70 -0.92 11.43 -8.07
CA GLY A 70 -1.39 12.04 -9.32
C GLY A 70 -1.22 13.56 -9.35
N LEU A 71 -1.46 14.27 -8.23
CA LEU A 71 -1.23 15.70 -8.10
C LEU A 71 0.27 16.05 -8.15
N LEU A 72 1.12 15.27 -7.46
CA LEU A 72 2.58 15.44 -7.54
C LEU A 72 3.11 15.20 -8.94
N ILE A 73 2.57 14.21 -9.65
CA ILE A 73 2.87 13.97 -11.08
C ILE A 73 2.41 15.17 -11.91
N LEU A 74 1.19 15.68 -11.71
CA LEU A 74 0.67 16.84 -12.42
C LEU A 74 1.52 18.09 -12.18
N LEU A 75 1.88 18.37 -10.92
CA LEU A 75 2.73 19.51 -10.55
C LEU A 75 4.15 19.36 -11.10
N ALA A 76 4.72 18.16 -11.07
CA ALA A 76 6.02 17.88 -11.66
C ALA A 76 5.99 18.03 -13.19
N SER A 77 4.94 17.54 -13.86
CA SER A 77 4.73 17.73 -15.30
C SER A 77 4.52 19.20 -15.66
N LEU A 78 3.80 19.96 -14.84
CA LEU A 78 3.57 21.39 -15.03
C LEU A 78 4.86 22.19 -14.84
N ALA A 79 5.67 21.85 -13.83
CA ALA A 79 6.99 22.43 -13.62
C ALA A 79 7.95 22.09 -14.78
N LEU A 80 7.87 20.87 -15.33
CA LEU A 80 8.59 20.47 -16.55
C LEU A 80 8.18 21.32 -17.75
N ALA A 81 6.87 21.49 -17.96
CA ALA A 81 6.33 22.24 -19.08
C ALA A 81 6.73 23.72 -19.01
N LEU A 82 6.68 24.32 -17.81
CA LEU A 82 7.15 25.68 -17.56
C LEU A 82 8.66 25.83 -17.76
N ALA A 83 9.46 24.85 -17.31
CA ALA A 83 10.88 24.84 -17.56
C ALA A 83 11.17 24.79 -19.07
N LEU A 84 10.47 23.94 -19.82
CA LEU A 84 10.60 23.83 -21.29
C LEU A 84 10.15 25.10 -22.04
N LEU A 85 9.11 25.80 -21.55
CA LEU A 85 8.61 27.06 -22.14
C LEU A 85 9.58 28.25 -21.96
N GLY A 86 10.44 28.23 -20.94
CA GLY A 86 11.44 29.28 -20.69
C GLY A 86 12.84 28.99 -21.24
N LEU A 87 13.04 27.86 -21.94
CA LEU A 87 14.37 27.33 -22.22
C LEU A 87 14.88 27.68 -23.62
N SER A 88 15.94 28.50 -23.67
CA SER A 88 16.82 28.57 -24.84
C SER A 88 17.52 27.21 -25.06
N PRO A 89 17.75 26.78 -26.32
CA PRO A 89 18.26 25.44 -26.64
C PRO A 89 19.60 25.07 -25.99
N VAL A 90 20.36 26.06 -25.52
CA VAL A 90 21.68 25.89 -24.89
C VAL A 90 21.59 25.46 -23.41
N GLN A 91 20.48 25.75 -22.72
CA GLN A 91 20.30 25.43 -21.28
C GLN A 91 19.47 24.16 -21.03
N GLN A 92 18.88 23.56 -22.08
CA GLN A 92 17.95 22.43 -21.97
C GLN A 92 18.59 21.19 -21.35
N GLY A 93 19.87 20.92 -21.63
CA GLY A 93 20.58 19.77 -21.08
C GLY A 93 20.75 19.82 -19.55
N GLY A 94 21.16 20.97 -19.02
CA GLY A 94 21.43 21.13 -17.57
C GLY A 94 20.17 21.12 -16.72
N LEU A 95 19.10 21.77 -17.18
CA LEU A 95 17.80 21.83 -16.47
C LEU A 95 17.04 20.49 -16.54
N PHE A 96 17.11 19.77 -17.66
CA PHE A 96 16.50 18.45 -17.79
C PHE A 96 17.19 17.42 -16.89
N LEU A 97 18.52 17.42 -16.84
CA LEU A 97 19.28 16.54 -15.93
C LEU A 97 19.14 16.95 -14.45
N GLY A 98 19.10 18.26 -14.14
CA GLY A 98 19.10 18.76 -12.77
C GLY A 98 17.72 18.80 -12.07
N VAL A 99 16.63 18.93 -12.82
CA VAL A 99 15.29 19.17 -12.25
C VAL A 99 14.26 18.14 -12.73
N ALA A 100 14.22 17.85 -14.03
CA ALA A 100 13.25 16.92 -14.61
C ALA A 100 13.54 15.45 -14.23
N LEU A 101 14.80 15.03 -14.37
CA LEU A 101 15.22 13.65 -14.12
C LEU A 101 15.02 13.20 -12.66
N PRO A 102 15.40 13.99 -11.63
CA PRO A 102 15.16 13.65 -10.23
C PRO A 102 13.67 13.58 -9.90
N ALA A 103 12.86 14.52 -10.42
CA ALA A 103 11.42 14.51 -10.20
C ALA A 103 10.75 13.27 -10.81
N LEU A 104 11.12 12.92 -12.05
CA LEU A 104 10.67 11.69 -12.70
C LEU A 104 11.12 10.44 -11.94
N ALA A 105 12.36 10.41 -11.45
CA ALA A 105 12.86 9.30 -10.64
C ALA A 105 12.06 9.13 -9.35
N VAL A 106 11.78 10.21 -8.61
CA VAL A 106 10.95 10.14 -7.37
C VAL A 106 9.56 9.59 -7.66
N ILE A 107 8.95 10.01 -8.76
CA ILE A 107 7.64 9.50 -9.21
C ILE A 107 7.71 8.01 -9.53
N LEU A 108 8.71 7.58 -10.31
CA LEU A 108 8.92 6.18 -10.69
C LEU A 108 9.19 5.31 -9.46
N PHE A 109 10.10 5.72 -8.57
CA PHE A 109 10.43 4.98 -7.36
C PHE A 109 9.24 4.90 -6.40
N GLY A 110 8.48 5.99 -6.23
CA GLY A 110 7.30 5.99 -5.39
C GLY A 110 6.20 5.08 -5.92
N THR A 111 5.95 5.09 -7.23
CA THR A 111 4.94 4.23 -7.85
C THR A 111 5.36 2.76 -7.84
N LEU A 112 6.65 2.46 -8.09
CA LEU A 112 7.22 1.13 -7.96
C LEU A 112 7.12 0.62 -6.51
N ASP A 113 7.51 1.41 -5.51
CA ASP A 113 7.42 1.01 -4.11
C ASP A 113 5.97 0.80 -3.67
N TYR A 114 5.03 1.63 -4.14
CA TYR A 114 3.60 1.44 -3.90
C TYR A 114 3.11 0.10 -4.46
N ARG A 115 3.42 -0.20 -5.74
CA ARG A 115 3.06 -1.48 -6.37
C ARG A 115 3.73 -2.66 -5.67
N HIS A 116 4.99 -2.51 -5.24
CA HIS A 116 5.69 -3.53 -4.46
C HIS A 116 5.04 -3.76 -3.10
N ARG A 117 4.62 -2.72 -2.37
CA ARG A 117 3.88 -2.85 -1.10
C ARG A 117 2.54 -3.55 -1.31
N ALA A 118 1.78 -3.18 -2.33
CA ALA A 118 0.51 -3.84 -2.65
C ALA A 118 0.71 -5.33 -2.99
N GLY A 119 1.70 -5.65 -3.83
CA GLY A 119 2.05 -7.04 -4.15
C GLY A 119 2.55 -7.84 -2.94
N ARG A 120 3.31 -7.20 -2.04
CA ARG A 120 3.75 -7.82 -0.76
C ARG A 120 2.55 -8.15 0.13
N ARG A 121 1.61 -7.22 0.29
CA ARG A 121 0.39 -7.45 1.07
C ARG A 121 -0.40 -8.64 0.56
N GLN A 122 -0.54 -8.77 -0.76
CA GLN A 122 -1.23 -9.90 -1.39
C GLN A 122 -0.53 -11.23 -1.15
N LYS A 123 0.80 -11.27 -1.26
CA LYS A 123 1.59 -12.50 -1.02
C LYS A 123 1.65 -12.90 0.46
N GLN A 124 1.62 -11.92 1.36
CA GLN A 124 1.77 -12.16 2.80
C GLN A 124 0.43 -12.38 3.53
N LEU A 125 -0.69 -12.02 2.92
CA LEU A 125 -2.03 -12.27 3.46
C LEU A 125 -2.27 -13.73 3.90
N PRO A 126 -1.95 -14.76 3.09
CA PRO A 126 -2.11 -16.16 3.48
C PRO A 126 -1.13 -16.62 4.57
N LEU A 127 -0.06 -15.87 4.85
CA LEU A 127 0.86 -16.17 5.95
C LEU A 127 0.34 -15.63 7.28
N LEU A 128 -0.41 -14.52 7.23
CA LEU A 128 -0.95 -13.88 8.41
C LEU A 128 -2.26 -14.53 8.85
N LEU A 129 -3.18 -14.72 7.89
CA LEU A 129 -4.44 -15.41 8.11
C LEU A 129 -4.20 -16.91 7.90
N PRO A 130 -4.25 -17.75 8.94
CA PRO A 130 -4.22 -19.19 8.74
C PRO A 130 -5.34 -19.54 7.76
N ARG A 131 -5.06 -20.43 6.78
CA ARG A 131 -6.11 -20.98 5.92
C ARG A 131 -7.16 -21.55 6.87
N GLY A 132 -8.29 -20.86 6.97
CA GLY A 132 -9.47 -21.45 7.59
C GLY A 132 -9.67 -22.77 6.86
N ASP A 133 -9.55 -23.85 7.62
CA ASP A 133 -9.79 -25.20 7.15
C ASP A 133 -11.03 -25.15 6.27
N GLN A 134 -10.92 -25.65 5.05
CA GLN A 134 -12.05 -26.02 4.21
C GLN A 134 -12.73 -27.25 4.83
N ARG A 135 -13.13 -27.17 6.10
CA ARG A 135 -13.90 -28.20 6.80
C ARG A 135 -15.31 -27.69 7.06
N THR A 136 -16.06 -27.54 5.98
CA THR A 136 -17.52 -27.62 5.99
C THR A 136 -17.96 -28.01 4.59
N GLY A 137 -18.43 -29.25 4.43
CA GLY A 137 -19.01 -29.80 3.22
C GLY A 137 -18.54 -31.21 2.96
#